data_AF-A0AAN6WHV8-F1
#
_entry.id   AF-A0AAN6WHV8-F1
#
_cell.length_a   1.000
_cell.length_b   1.000
_cell.length_c   1.000
_cell.angle_alpha   90.00
_cell.angle_beta   90.00
_cell.angle_gamma   90.00
#
_symmetry.space_group_name_H-M   'P 1'
#
loop_
_entity.id
_entity.type
_entity.pdbx_description
1 polymer ?
#
loop_
_entity_poly.entity_id
_entity_poly.type
_entity_poly.pdbx_seq_one_letter_code
_entity_poly.pdbx_strand_id
1 'polypeptide(L)'
;MLHFPFKLRAAFPKYSSTFETRWAAWINATSSVPDRASWTSLPEFEALVALGPKIIPLTLSKMWETGIAPAILLYNMLDKDADYQLPQDGDQDSLNVLADDILLFNFARYRETRNALLDWAEHCSWNSGLSSSTLAYVECEEYYTLLEMGPFIIPQLMLQYEEVLEPPTPYISEANGGGPHAPLFSYELLHELTWGYKCEFRTIFTDIQCKEWADWFENGEHRQAPHFKWKEDRDDW
;
A
#
# COMPACT_ATOMS: atom_id res chain seq x y z
N MET A 1 -4.84 18.56 0.93
CA MET A 1 -3.71 17.69 1.34
C MET A 1 -4.18 16.30 1.77
N LEU A 2 -5.23 16.14 2.60
CA LEU A 2 -5.70 14.81 3.05
C LEU A 2 -6.65 14.07 2.09
N HIS A 3 -6.63 14.35 0.79
CA HIS A 3 -7.57 13.72 -0.14
C HIS A 3 -7.33 12.21 -0.27
N PHE A 4 -6.07 11.78 -0.16
CA PHE A 4 -5.70 10.38 -0.34
C PHE A 4 -6.19 9.47 0.81
N PRO A 5 -5.91 9.74 2.10
CA PRO A 5 -6.49 8.94 3.19
C PRO A 5 -8.01 8.91 3.21
N PHE A 6 -8.67 10.01 2.80
CA PHE A 6 -10.13 10.06 2.70
C PHE A 6 -10.67 9.12 1.60
N LYS A 7 -10.06 9.14 0.40
CA LYS A 7 -10.42 8.20 -0.67
C LYS A 7 -10.21 6.75 -0.22
N LEU A 8 -9.09 6.47 0.44
CA LEU A 8 -8.77 5.14 0.94
C LEU A 8 -9.80 4.65 1.96
N ARG A 9 -10.24 5.53 2.87
CA ARG A 9 -11.31 5.25 3.84
C ARG A 9 -12.65 4.96 3.18
N ALA A 10 -12.97 5.68 2.09
CA ALA A 10 -14.21 5.47 1.34
C ALA A 10 -14.20 4.17 0.53
N ALA A 11 -13.08 3.86 -0.14
CA ALA A 11 -12.92 2.67 -0.96
C ALA A 11 -12.82 1.38 -0.13
N PHE A 12 -12.08 1.42 1.00
CA PHE A 12 -11.82 0.24 1.83
C PHE A 12 -12.25 0.51 3.30
N PRO A 13 -13.56 0.50 3.58
CA PRO A 13 -14.10 0.86 4.89
C PRO A 13 -13.68 -0.11 5.99
N LYS A 14 -13.60 -1.43 5.74
CA LYS A 14 -13.20 -2.38 6.80
C LYS A 14 -11.71 -2.31 7.12
N TYR A 15 -10.88 -2.08 6.11
CA TYR A 15 -9.46 -1.80 6.31
C TYR A 15 -9.27 -0.62 7.26
N SER A 16 -10.02 0.45 7.03
CA SER A 16 -9.97 1.66 7.85
C SER A 16 -10.53 1.43 9.26
N SER A 17 -11.68 0.75 9.39
CA SER A 17 -12.27 0.48 10.70
C SER A 17 -11.43 -0.48 11.54
N THR A 18 -10.75 -1.44 10.91
CA THR A 18 -9.80 -2.34 11.57
C THR A 18 -8.62 -1.56 12.12
N PHE A 19 -8.02 -0.66 11.32
CA PHE A 19 -6.96 0.22 11.79
C PHE A 19 -7.42 1.09 12.96
N GLU A 20 -8.56 1.78 12.84
CA GLU A 20 -9.08 2.67 13.88
C GLU A 20 -9.36 1.91 15.19
N THR A 21 -9.88 0.69 15.10
CA THR A 21 -10.14 -0.18 16.26
C THR A 21 -8.84 -0.58 16.96
N ARG A 22 -7.83 -1.04 16.20
CA ARG A 22 -6.52 -1.44 16.76
C ARG A 22 -5.75 -0.24 17.30
N TRP A 23 -5.84 0.91 16.63
CA TRP A 23 -5.27 2.17 17.07
C TRP A 23 -5.84 2.59 18.42
N ALA A 24 -7.17 2.63 18.55
CA ALA A 24 -7.82 3.00 19.81
C ALA A 24 -7.46 2.03 20.96
N ALA A 25 -7.39 0.73 20.68
CA ALA A 25 -6.96 -0.27 21.65
C ALA A 25 -5.52 0.00 22.15
N TRP A 26 -4.59 0.27 21.23
CA TRP A 26 -3.21 0.60 21.59
C TRP A 26 -3.11 1.88 22.42
N ILE A 27 -3.75 2.98 21.98
CA ILE A 27 -3.75 4.25 22.72
C ILE A 27 -4.32 4.05 24.14
N ASN A 28 -5.40 3.30 24.30
CA ASN A 28 -5.95 2.99 25.62
C ASN A 28 -4.95 2.20 26.48
N ALA A 29 -4.27 1.20 25.91
CA ALA A 29 -3.26 0.42 26.62
C ALA A 29 -2.07 1.28 27.08
N THR A 30 -1.64 2.27 26.27
CA THR A 30 -0.57 3.21 26.67
C THR A 30 -0.92 4.03 27.92
N SER A 31 -2.20 4.28 28.20
CA SER A 31 -2.61 5.01 29.41
C SER A 31 -2.28 4.26 30.71
N SER A 32 -2.10 2.94 30.63
CA SER A 32 -1.69 2.10 31.77
C SER A 32 -0.17 1.93 31.86
N VAL A 33 0.60 2.48 30.92
CA VAL A 33 2.06 2.34 30.82
C VAL A 33 2.71 3.72 30.76
N PRO A 34 3.30 4.20 31.88
CA PRO A 34 3.80 5.58 31.97
C PRO A 34 5.06 5.82 31.13
N ASP A 35 5.81 4.76 30.83
CA ASP A 35 7.04 4.84 30.03
C ASP A 35 6.75 4.63 28.55
N ARG A 36 7.16 5.61 27.72
CA ARG A 36 6.99 5.58 26.26
C ARG A 36 7.79 4.46 25.60
N ALA A 37 8.98 4.13 26.11
CA ALA A 37 9.80 3.08 25.51
C ALA A 37 9.11 1.70 25.59
N SER A 38 8.24 1.52 26.58
CA SER A 38 7.45 0.30 26.75
C SER A 38 6.21 0.20 25.84
N TRP A 39 5.79 1.29 25.16
CA TRP A 39 4.58 1.29 24.33
C TRP A 39 4.67 0.37 23.11
N THR A 40 5.88 0.16 22.57
CA THR A 40 6.14 -0.72 21.42
C THR A 40 6.19 -2.20 21.80
N SER A 41 6.21 -2.52 23.09
CA SER A 41 6.17 -3.89 23.60
C SER A 41 4.76 -4.38 23.91
N LEU A 42 3.75 -3.52 23.71
CA LEU A 42 2.35 -3.86 23.95
C LEU A 42 1.80 -4.77 22.83
N PRO A 43 1.00 -5.81 23.16
CA PRO A 43 0.37 -6.66 22.15
C PRO A 43 -0.48 -5.88 21.14
N GLU A 44 -1.13 -4.79 21.57
CA GLU A 44 -1.93 -3.93 20.71
C GLU A 44 -1.07 -3.18 19.67
N PHE A 45 0.19 -2.88 20.01
CA PHE A 45 1.14 -2.31 19.05
C PHE A 45 1.55 -3.34 18.01
N GLU A 46 1.86 -4.57 18.44
CA GLU A 46 2.18 -5.67 17.53
C GLU A 46 1.02 -5.93 16.56
N ALA A 47 -0.23 -5.87 17.04
CA ALA A 47 -1.42 -5.99 16.21
C ALA A 47 -1.53 -4.88 15.15
N LEU A 48 -1.09 -3.66 15.42
CA LEU A 48 -1.00 -2.60 14.40
C LEU A 48 0.11 -2.89 13.39
N VAL A 49 1.30 -3.27 13.88
CA VAL A 49 2.44 -3.60 13.01
C VAL A 49 2.12 -4.79 12.08
N ALA A 50 1.32 -5.75 12.54
CA ALA A 50 0.86 -6.89 11.72
C ALA A 50 0.05 -6.47 10.48
N LEU A 51 -0.61 -5.30 10.50
CA LEU A 51 -1.28 -4.76 9.32
C LEU A 51 -0.28 -4.32 8.23
N GLY A 52 0.98 -4.07 8.59
CA GLY A 52 2.09 -3.80 7.69
C GLY A 52 2.03 -2.45 6.97
N PRO A 53 2.90 -2.21 5.97
CA PRO A 53 3.11 -0.91 5.34
C PRO A 53 1.85 -0.32 4.69
N LYS A 54 0.84 -1.15 4.39
CA LYS A 54 -0.43 -0.66 3.86
C LYS A 54 -1.11 0.36 4.78
N ILE A 55 -0.89 0.34 6.10
CA ILE A 55 -1.47 1.31 7.05
C ILE A 55 -0.68 2.62 7.24
N ILE A 56 0.42 2.83 6.51
CA ILE A 56 1.18 4.10 6.58
C ILE A 56 0.29 5.33 6.33
N PRO A 57 -0.59 5.37 5.31
CA PRO A 57 -1.41 6.56 5.05
C PRO A 57 -2.38 6.89 6.20
N LEU A 58 -2.91 5.87 6.86
CA LEU A 58 -3.79 6.07 8.02
C LEU A 58 -2.99 6.52 9.25
N THR A 59 -1.77 6.01 9.41
CA THR A 59 -0.84 6.44 10.47
C THR A 59 -0.46 7.91 10.32
N LEU A 60 -0.18 8.38 9.10
CA LEU A 60 0.04 9.80 8.82
C LEU A 60 -1.21 10.64 9.09
N SER A 61 -2.40 10.13 8.78
CA SER A 61 -3.65 10.80 9.16
C SER A 61 -3.76 10.97 10.68
N LYS A 62 -3.36 9.97 11.46
CA LYS A 62 -3.33 10.06 12.94
C LYS A 62 -2.30 11.02 13.48
N MET A 63 -1.13 11.09 12.84
CA MET A 63 -0.09 12.07 13.15
C MET A 63 -0.62 13.49 13.02
N TRP A 64 -1.40 13.76 11.96
CA TRP A 64 -2.06 15.05 11.75
C TRP A 64 -3.23 15.31 12.72
N GLU A 65 -4.04 14.29 13.04
CA GLU A 65 -5.29 14.46 13.79
C GLU A 65 -5.12 14.49 15.32
N THR A 66 -4.34 13.55 15.88
CA THR A 66 -4.49 13.15 17.30
C THR A 66 -3.23 13.27 18.13
N GLY A 67 -2.10 13.62 17.52
CA GLY A 67 -0.83 13.77 18.20
C GLY A 67 0.26 12.86 17.63
N ILE A 68 1.48 13.26 17.93
CA ILE A 68 2.63 12.95 17.09
C ILE A 68 3.41 11.74 17.59
N ALA A 69 3.63 11.61 18.90
CA ALA A 69 4.53 10.59 19.43
C ALA A 69 4.10 9.13 19.15
N PRO A 70 2.84 8.69 19.39
CA PRO A 70 2.42 7.34 19.02
C PRO A 70 2.48 7.10 17.51
N ALA A 71 2.09 8.09 16.71
CA ALA A 71 2.08 7.95 15.25
C ALA A 71 3.51 7.81 14.69
N ILE A 72 4.49 8.54 15.23
CA ILE A 72 5.91 8.40 14.86
C ILE A 72 6.42 6.99 15.17
N LEU A 73 6.13 6.46 16.37
CA LEU A 73 6.58 5.12 16.75
C LEU A 73 6.04 4.06 15.80
N LEU A 74 4.75 4.15 15.45
CA LEU A 74 4.15 3.24 14.48
C LEU A 74 4.73 3.46 13.08
N TYR A 75 4.87 4.70 12.62
CA TYR A 75 5.43 5.03 11.30
C TYR A 75 6.83 4.43 11.11
N ASN A 76 7.75 4.65 12.06
CA ASN A 76 9.12 4.11 12.02
C ASN A 76 9.16 2.57 12.03
N MET A 77 8.13 1.92 12.59
CA MET A 77 8.03 0.46 12.55
C MET A 77 7.49 -0.07 11.22
N LEU A 78 6.69 0.73 10.51
CA LEU A 78 6.08 0.35 9.23
C LEU A 78 6.97 0.70 8.03
N ASP A 79 7.60 1.87 8.04
CA ASP A 79 8.48 2.33 6.97
C ASP A 79 9.95 1.98 7.29
N LYS A 80 10.56 1.23 6.37
CA LYS A 80 11.95 0.76 6.50
C LYS A 80 12.93 1.59 5.69
N ASP A 81 12.43 2.57 4.95
CA ASP A 81 13.27 3.51 4.23
C ASP A 81 13.96 4.46 5.21
N ALA A 82 15.30 4.37 5.25
CA ALA A 82 16.13 5.13 6.18
C ALA A 82 16.01 6.64 5.98
N ASP A 83 15.73 7.09 4.76
CA ASP A 83 15.60 8.52 4.43
C ASP A 83 14.32 9.13 5.03
N TYR A 84 13.36 8.29 5.42
CA TYR A 84 12.09 8.70 6.02
C TYR A 84 11.94 8.32 7.49
N GLN A 85 12.94 7.66 8.10
CA GLN A 85 12.89 7.31 9.52
C GLN A 85 13.15 8.52 10.42
N LEU A 86 12.42 8.61 11.52
CA LEU A 86 12.64 9.63 12.52
C LEU A 86 13.47 9.18 13.72
N PRO A 87 14.16 10.14 14.37
CA PRO A 87 14.59 9.98 15.75
C PRO A 87 13.42 9.57 16.66
N GLN A 88 13.61 8.50 17.44
CA GLN A 88 12.64 8.07 18.46
C GLN A 88 12.76 8.90 19.75
N ASP A 89 13.91 9.54 19.95
CA ASP A 89 14.24 10.34 21.11
C ASP A 89 14.18 11.83 20.77
N GLY A 90 13.43 12.59 21.56
CA GLY A 90 13.27 14.03 21.40
C GLY A 90 12.24 14.57 22.39
N ASP A 91 12.41 15.84 22.79
CA ASP A 91 11.33 16.55 23.47
C ASP A 91 10.12 16.73 22.54
N GLN A 92 8.96 17.07 23.11
CA GLN A 92 7.72 17.15 22.36
C GLN A 92 7.78 18.19 21.23
N ASP A 93 8.48 19.31 21.43
CA ASP A 93 8.59 20.38 20.44
C ASP A 93 9.44 19.93 19.24
N SER A 94 10.54 19.21 19.50
CA SER A 94 11.37 18.59 18.47
C SER A 94 10.58 17.56 17.66
N LEU A 95 9.78 16.72 18.33
CA LEU A 95 8.92 15.75 17.66
C LEU A 95 7.85 16.43 16.80
N ASN A 96 7.32 17.58 17.24
CA ASN A 96 6.35 18.33 16.47
C ASN A 96 6.93 18.88 15.16
N VAL A 97 8.11 19.49 15.22
CA VAL A 97 8.80 19.97 14.01
C VAL A 97 9.08 18.81 13.05
N LEU A 98 9.56 17.67 13.58
CA LEU A 98 9.84 16.48 12.78
C LEU A 98 8.57 15.90 12.13
N ALA A 99 7.43 15.92 12.80
CA ALA A 99 6.17 15.43 12.25
C ALA A 99 5.68 16.26 11.07
N ASP A 100 5.79 17.59 11.15
CA ASP A 100 5.45 18.48 10.04
C ASP A 100 6.32 18.19 8.81
N ASP A 101 7.63 17.97 9.02
CA ASP A 101 8.56 17.61 7.96
C ASP A 101 8.21 16.25 7.33
N ILE A 102 7.93 15.21 8.12
CA ILE A 102 7.49 13.91 7.59
C ILE A 102 6.24 14.04 6.75
N LEU A 103 5.24 14.77 7.25
CA LEU A 103 3.99 14.92 6.54
C LEU A 103 4.25 15.60 5.20
N LEU A 104 5.09 16.64 5.18
CA LEU A 104 5.52 17.29 3.95
C LEU A 104 6.26 16.33 3.00
N PHE A 105 7.22 15.55 3.51
CA PHE A 105 7.96 14.58 2.72
C PHE A 105 7.06 13.47 2.18
N ASN A 106 6.14 12.95 2.98
CA ASN A 106 5.19 11.94 2.54
C ASN A 106 4.20 12.52 1.53
N PHE A 107 3.79 13.79 1.63
CA PHE A 107 3.01 14.43 0.56
C PHE A 107 3.76 14.51 -0.76
N ALA A 108 5.07 14.82 -0.73
CA ALA A 108 5.92 14.77 -1.91
C ALA A 108 6.02 13.34 -2.46
N ARG A 109 6.29 12.36 -1.60
CA ARG A 109 6.37 10.93 -1.95
C ARG A 109 5.06 10.43 -2.56
N TYR A 110 3.90 10.80 -2.01
CA TYR A 110 2.60 10.45 -2.59
C TYR A 110 2.43 10.99 -4.02
N ARG A 111 2.86 12.22 -4.27
CA ARG A 111 2.83 12.82 -5.60
C ARG A 111 3.79 12.12 -6.56
N GLU A 112 4.99 11.80 -6.11
CA GLU A 112 6.00 11.07 -6.90
C GLU A 112 5.51 9.68 -7.28
N THR A 113 4.95 8.93 -6.32
CA THR A 113 4.31 7.64 -6.58
C THR A 113 3.19 7.74 -7.60
N ARG A 114 2.32 8.77 -7.49
CA ARG A 114 1.26 8.97 -8.48
C ARG A 114 1.81 9.18 -9.87
N ASN A 115 2.89 9.97 -10.02
CA ASN A 115 3.52 10.21 -11.30
C ASN A 115 4.16 8.92 -11.85
N ALA A 116 4.92 8.18 -11.04
CA ALA A 116 5.53 6.91 -11.45
C ALA A 116 4.47 5.87 -11.87
N LEU A 117 3.33 5.81 -11.18
CA LEU A 117 2.21 4.94 -11.58
C LEU A 117 1.59 5.37 -12.93
N LEU A 118 1.55 6.67 -13.23
CA LEU A 118 1.09 7.17 -14.53
C LEU A 118 2.09 6.85 -15.64
N ASP A 119 3.38 7.03 -15.40
CA ASP A 119 4.44 6.73 -16.35
C ASP A 119 4.44 5.23 -16.69
N TRP A 120 4.32 4.36 -15.67
CA TRP A 120 4.19 2.92 -15.88
C TRP A 120 2.90 2.55 -16.62
N ALA A 121 1.78 3.22 -16.33
CA ALA A 121 0.53 3.01 -17.04
C ALA A 121 0.61 3.41 -18.53
N GLU A 122 1.31 4.49 -18.84
CA GLU A 122 1.60 4.93 -20.21
C GLU A 122 2.48 3.90 -20.94
N HIS A 123 3.55 3.43 -20.30
CA HIS A 123 4.40 2.35 -20.84
C HIS A 123 3.61 1.07 -21.11
N CYS A 124 2.73 0.67 -20.19
CA CYS A 124 1.87 -0.50 -20.38
C CYS A 124 0.89 -0.30 -21.55
N SER A 125 0.32 0.90 -21.68
CA SER A 125 -0.58 1.23 -22.78
C SER A 125 0.14 1.19 -24.13
N TRP A 126 1.36 1.71 -24.21
CA TRP A 126 2.16 1.68 -25.43
C TRP A 126 2.52 0.24 -25.85
N ASN A 127 2.88 -0.60 -24.88
CA ASN A 127 3.31 -1.97 -25.16
C ASN A 127 2.16 -2.96 -25.39
N SER A 128 0.92 -2.62 -25.00
CA SER A 128 -0.25 -3.48 -25.25
C SER A 128 -0.50 -3.76 -26.73
N GLY A 129 -0.18 -2.80 -27.60
CA GLY A 129 -0.25 -2.96 -29.04
C GLY A 129 0.95 -3.69 -29.67
N LEU A 130 2.03 -3.89 -28.92
CA LEU A 130 3.34 -4.33 -29.46
C LEU A 130 3.81 -5.68 -28.89
N SER A 131 3.31 -6.09 -27.72
CA SER A 131 3.79 -7.28 -27.02
C SER A 131 2.67 -8.00 -26.26
N SER A 132 2.62 -9.33 -26.44
CA SER A 132 1.82 -10.22 -25.60
C SER A 132 2.60 -10.78 -24.42
N SER A 133 3.87 -10.41 -24.25
CA SER A 133 4.74 -10.91 -23.18
C SER A 133 4.58 -10.06 -21.93
N THR A 134 4.29 -10.71 -20.79
CA THR A 134 4.23 -10.07 -19.47
C THR A 134 5.52 -9.32 -19.13
N LEU A 135 6.67 -9.81 -19.61
CA LEU A 135 7.98 -9.18 -19.40
C LEU A 135 8.07 -7.76 -19.96
N ALA A 136 7.34 -7.44 -21.03
CA ALA A 136 7.35 -6.08 -21.59
C ALA A 136 6.77 -5.03 -20.62
N TYR A 137 6.03 -5.47 -19.61
CA TYR A 137 5.35 -4.62 -18.63
C TYR A 137 6.03 -4.62 -17.25
N VAL A 138 6.81 -5.67 -16.93
CA VAL A 138 7.46 -5.85 -15.61
C VAL A 138 8.99 -5.87 -15.67
N GLU A 139 9.58 -5.68 -16.85
CA GLU A 139 11.02 -5.52 -17.06
C GLU A 139 11.33 -4.18 -17.74
N CYS A 140 10.74 -3.10 -17.22
CA CYS A 140 10.94 -1.73 -17.70
C CYS A 140 11.37 -0.79 -16.56
N GLU A 141 11.93 0.36 -16.91
CA GLU A 141 12.45 1.34 -15.94
C GLU A 141 11.34 1.87 -15.01
N GLU A 142 10.14 2.08 -15.53
CA GLU A 142 8.99 2.56 -14.78
C GLU A 142 8.53 1.55 -13.71
N TYR A 143 8.57 0.24 -14.04
CA TYR A 143 8.28 -0.82 -13.08
C TYR A 143 9.33 -0.88 -11.97
N TYR A 144 10.62 -0.79 -12.33
CA TYR A 144 11.70 -0.78 -11.33
C TYR A 144 11.65 0.47 -10.45
N THR A 145 11.30 1.63 -11.01
CA THR A 145 11.07 2.86 -10.24
C THR A 145 10.00 2.64 -9.16
N LEU A 146 8.90 1.96 -9.49
CA LEU A 146 7.84 1.64 -8.52
C LEU A 146 8.32 0.65 -7.45
N LEU A 147 9.15 -0.33 -7.81
CA LEU A 147 9.76 -1.25 -6.83
C LEU A 147 10.70 -0.52 -5.86
N GLU A 148 11.52 0.41 -6.37
CA GLU A 148 12.45 1.21 -5.57
C GLU A 148 11.71 2.08 -4.54
N MET A 149 10.51 2.57 -4.87
CA MET A 149 9.67 3.30 -3.91
C MET A 149 9.18 2.43 -2.73
N GLY A 150 9.18 1.12 -2.89
CA GLY A 150 8.92 0.13 -1.84
C GLY A 150 7.46 -0.01 -1.43
N PRO A 151 7.17 -0.81 -0.38
CA PRO A 151 5.82 -1.23 0.01
C PRO A 151 4.86 -0.09 0.40
N PHE A 152 5.38 1.12 0.61
CA PHE A 152 4.60 2.32 0.86
C PHE A 152 3.57 2.61 -0.26
N ILE A 153 3.86 2.21 -1.50
CA ILE A 153 2.98 2.50 -2.64
C ILE A 153 1.75 1.58 -2.72
N ILE A 154 1.69 0.49 -1.93
CA ILE A 154 0.60 -0.49 -1.95
C ILE A 154 -0.79 0.17 -1.87
N PRO A 155 -1.08 1.12 -0.94
CA PRO A 155 -2.40 1.72 -0.85
C PRO A 155 -2.78 2.58 -2.07
N GLN A 156 -1.81 3.20 -2.76
CA GLN A 156 -2.08 3.92 -4.01
C GLN A 156 -2.39 2.94 -5.14
N LEU A 157 -1.63 1.86 -5.21
CA LEU A 157 -1.85 0.80 -6.20
C LEU A 157 -3.24 0.18 -6.02
N MET A 158 -3.66 -0.08 -4.77
CA MET A 158 -4.99 -0.59 -4.45
C MET A 158 -6.13 0.38 -4.77
N LEU A 159 -5.94 1.70 -4.61
CA LEU A 159 -6.94 2.68 -5.06
C LEU A 159 -7.11 2.68 -6.59
N GLN A 160 -6.01 2.61 -7.34
CA GLN A 160 -6.10 2.46 -8.80
C GLN A 160 -6.77 1.14 -9.18
N TYR A 161 -6.53 0.10 -8.39
CA TYR A 161 -7.15 -1.21 -8.53
C TYR A 161 -8.68 -1.13 -8.35
N GLU A 162 -9.16 -0.42 -7.33
CA GLU A 162 -10.59 -0.25 -7.07
C GLU A 162 -11.28 0.60 -8.14
N GLU A 163 -10.64 1.69 -8.59
CA GLU A 163 -11.14 2.54 -9.68
C GLU A 163 -11.34 1.74 -11.00
N VAL A 164 -10.67 0.59 -11.14
CA VAL A 164 -10.82 -0.34 -12.28
C VAL A 164 -11.86 -1.43 -12.04
N LEU A 165 -12.11 -1.81 -10.78
CA LEU A 165 -13.09 -2.84 -10.40
C LEU A 165 -14.53 -2.33 -10.32
N GLU A 166 -14.74 -1.02 -10.21
CA GLU A 166 -16.07 -0.42 -10.40
C GLU A 166 -16.64 -0.81 -11.77
N PRO A 167 -17.95 -1.14 -11.87
CA PRO A 167 -18.51 -1.75 -13.06
C PRO A 167 -18.24 -0.90 -14.29
N PRO A 168 -17.87 -1.52 -15.42
CA PRO A 168 -17.51 -0.77 -16.61
C PRO A 168 -18.72 0.09 -17.00
N THR A 169 -18.54 1.40 -17.05
CA THR A 169 -19.08 2.12 -18.21
C THR A 169 -18.72 1.27 -19.41
N PRO A 170 -19.71 0.86 -20.23
CA PRO A 170 -19.55 -0.24 -21.17
C PRO A 170 -18.25 -0.05 -21.91
N TYR A 171 -17.35 -1.01 -21.69
CA TYR A 171 -16.06 -1.19 -22.35
C TYR A 171 -16.02 -0.33 -23.61
N ILE A 172 -15.33 0.82 -23.56
CA ILE A 172 -15.21 1.68 -24.74
C ILE A 172 -14.49 0.87 -25.80
N SER A 173 -15.33 0.34 -26.70
CA SER A 173 -15.13 -0.16 -28.03
C SER A 173 -13.77 -0.80 -28.34
N GLU A 174 -13.86 -2.06 -28.74
CA GLU A 174 -12.93 -2.80 -29.61
C GLU A 174 -12.55 -2.08 -30.93
N ALA A 175 -12.89 -0.80 -31.12
CA ALA A 175 -12.57 -0.04 -32.31
C ALA A 175 -11.29 0.81 -32.18
N ASN A 176 -10.80 1.13 -30.96
CA ASN A 176 -9.62 1.99 -30.76
C ASN A 176 -8.66 1.52 -29.63
N GLY A 177 -8.60 0.21 -29.35
CA GLY A 177 -7.48 -0.49 -28.68
C GLY A 177 -6.64 0.26 -27.63
N GLY A 178 -7.25 0.85 -26.60
CA GLY A 178 -6.50 1.63 -25.62
C GLY A 178 -7.31 2.05 -24.41
N GLY A 179 -7.82 1.09 -23.65
CA GLY A 179 -8.06 1.34 -22.22
C GLY A 179 -6.73 1.31 -21.48
N PRO A 180 -6.56 1.96 -20.32
CA PRO A 180 -5.33 1.85 -19.54
C PRO A 180 -5.13 0.37 -19.17
N HIS A 181 -4.14 -0.29 -19.78
CA HIS A 181 -3.80 -1.70 -19.55
C HIS A 181 -2.99 -1.92 -18.26
N ALA A 182 -2.63 -0.84 -17.56
CA ALA A 182 -1.93 -0.83 -16.27
C ALA A 182 -2.50 -1.79 -15.20
N PRO A 183 -3.83 -1.90 -14.95
CA PRO A 183 -4.35 -2.76 -13.90
C PRO A 183 -4.12 -4.25 -14.15
N LEU A 184 -3.84 -4.65 -15.39
CA LEU A 184 -3.58 -6.05 -15.71
C LEU A 184 -2.29 -6.55 -15.09
N PHE A 185 -1.32 -5.69 -14.77
CA PHE A 185 -0.01 -6.11 -14.21
C PHE A 185 0.22 -5.63 -12.78
N SER A 186 -0.73 -4.89 -12.20
CA SER A 186 -0.64 -4.40 -10.83
C SER A 186 -0.48 -5.52 -9.80
N TYR A 187 -0.97 -6.73 -10.08
CA TYR A 187 -0.81 -7.87 -9.18
C TYR A 187 0.66 -8.35 -9.08
N GLU A 188 1.45 -8.25 -10.16
CA GLU A 188 2.89 -8.59 -10.14
C GLU A 188 3.64 -7.62 -9.24
N LEU A 189 3.37 -6.33 -9.43
CA LEU A 189 3.94 -5.27 -8.61
C LEU A 189 3.52 -5.44 -7.14
N LEU A 190 2.24 -5.68 -6.85
CA LEU A 190 1.76 -5.95 -5.48
C LEU A 190 2.47 -7.15 -4.86
N HIS A 191 2.65 -8.21 -5.64
CA HIS A 191 3.33 -9.42 -5.17
C HIS A 191 4.79 -9.13 -4.81
N GLU A 192 5.54 -8.53 -5.72
CA GLU A 192 6.97 -8.25 -5.50
C GLU A 192 7.18 -7.22 -4.39
N LEU A 193 6.33 -6.19 -4.28
CA LEU A 193 6.35 -5.25 -3.15
C LEU A 193 6.05 -5.93 -1.81
N THR A 194 5.17 -6.93 -1.78
CA THR A 194 4.75 -7.58 -0.54
C THR A 194 5.72 -8.68 -0.11
N TRP A 195 6.26 -9.43 -1.07
CA TRP A 195 7.03 -10.65 -0.81
C TRP A 195 8.52 -10.51 -1.11
N GLY A 196 8.93 -9.47 -1.85
CA GLY A 196 10.33 -9.25 -2.23
C GLY A 196 10.84 -10.16 -3.35
N TYR A 197 9.93 -10.80 -4.10
CA TYR A 197 10.29 -11.63 -5.26
C TYR A 197 9.18 -11.58 -6.33
N LYS A 198 9.57 -11.75 -7.61
CA LYS A 198 8.66 -11.76 -8.77
C LYS A 198 7.71 -12.95 -8.75
N CYS A 199 6.49 -12.78 -9.26
CA CYS A 199 5.67 -13.94 -9.60
C CYS A 199 6.22 -14.57 -10.89
N GLU A 200 6.42 -15.88 -10.91
CA GLU A 200 6.95 -16.58 -12.09
C GLU A 200 5.84 -16.99 -13.10
N PHE A 201 4.63 -16.40 -13.00
CA PHE A 201 3.47 -16.87 -13.76
C PHE A 201 3.46 -16.42 -15.22
N ARG A 202 3.03 -17.34 -16.11
CA ARG A 202 2.84 -17.10 -17.56
C ARG A 202 1.38 -16.98 -18.00
N THR A 203 0.41 -17.19 -17.11
CA THR A 203 -1.02 -17.09 -17.46
C THR A 203 -1.84 -16.63 -16.26
N ILE A 204 -2.55 -15.52 -16.43
CA ILE A 204 -3.24 -14.81 -15.36
C ILE A 204 -4.75 -14.93 -15.51
N PHE A 205 -5.45 -15.27 -14.42
CA PHE A 205 -6.88 -15.01 -14.27
C PHE A 205 -7.05 -13.69 -13.51
N THR A 206 -7.08 -12.58 -14.25
CA THR A 206 -6.96 -11.23 -13.69
C THR A 206 -8.01 -10.99 -12.62
N ASP A 207 -9.27 -11.32 -12.92
CA ASP A 207 -10.40 -11.00 -12.04
C ASP A 207 -10.38 -11.74 -10.70
N ILE A 208 -9.84 -12.97 -10.65
CA ILE A 208 -9.75 -13.74 -9.40
C ILE A 208 -8.66 -13.13 -8.53
N GLN A 209 -7.48 -12.90 -9.10
CA GLN A 209 -6.36 -12.32 -8.36
C GLN A 209 -6.67 -10.90 -7.89
N CYS A 210 -7.36 -10.13 -8.73
CA CYS A 210 -7.91 -8.84 -8.38
C CYS A 210 -8.72 -8.88 -7.08
N LYS A 211 -9.66 -9.83 -7.01
CA LYS A 211 -10.52 -10.00 -5.83
C LYS A 211 -9.76 -10.48 -4.61
N GLU A 212 -8.80 -11.40 -4.78
CA GLU A 212 -7.97 -11.89 -3.68
C GLU A 212 -7.12 -10.76 -3.05
N TRP A 213 -6.51 -9.90 -3.89
CA TRP A 213 -5.74 -8.76 -3.40
C TRP A 213 -6.61 -7.69 -2.77
N ALA A 214 -7.79 -7.39 -3.34
CA ALA A 214 -8.76 -6.48 -2.75
C ALA A 214 -9.28 -7.00 -1.39
N ASP A 215 -9.64 -8.28 -1.32
CA ASP A 215 -10.09 -8.93 -0.08
C ASP A 215 -8.99 -8.92 0.99
N TRP A 216 -7.74 -9.22 0.62
CA TRP A 216 -6.61 -9.10 1.53
C TRP A 216 -6.39 -7.66 2.01
N PHE A 217 -6.44 -6.69 1.09
CA PHE A 217 -6.21 -5.31 1.47
C PHE A 217 -7.26 -4.87 2.49
N GLU A 218 -8.52 -5.27 2.27
CA GLU A 218 -9.65 -4.92 3.12
C GLU A 218 -9.72 -5.69 4.44
N ASN A 219 -9.44 -6.99 4.44
CA ASN A 219 -9.72 -7.89 5.57
C ASN A 219 -8.47 -8.53 6.20
N GLY A 220 -7.35 -8.59 5.48
CA GLY A 220 -6.17 -9.36 5.88
C GLY A 220 -5.10 -8.57 6.62
N GLU A 221 -4.20 -9.29 7.30
CA GLU A 221 -2.92 -8.79 7.78
C GLU A 221 -1.84 -8.89 6.70
N HIS A 222 -0.74 -8.14 6.81
CA HIS A 222 0.23 -8.05 5.71
C HIS A 222 0.81 -9.42 5.31
N ARG A 223 1.12 -10.27 6.31
CA ARG A 223 1.63 -11.64 6.08
C ARG A 223 0.61 -12.63 5.51
N GLN A 224 -0.66 -12.23 5.43
CA GLN A 224 -1.74 -13.04 4.86
C GLN A 224 -2.01 -12.68 3.40
N ALA A 225 -1.13 -11.88 2.76
CA ALA A 225 -1.30 -11.51 1.37
C ALA A 225 -1.40 -12.75 0.48
N PRO A 226 -2.04 -12.64 -0.70
CA PRO A 226 -2.08 -13.74 -1.65
C PRO A 226 -0.66 -14.17 -2.01
N HIS A 227 -0.36 -15.45 -1.77
CA HIS A 227 0.79 -16.11 -2.36
C HIS A 227 0.35 -16.73 -3.68
N PHE A 228 1.14 -16.51 -4.73
CA PHE A 228 0.95 -17.25 -5.96
C PHE A 228 1.59 -18.63 -5.81
N LYS A 229 0.75 -19.64 -5.60
CA LYS A 229 1.16 -21.05 -5.65
C LYS A 229 1.02 -21.57 -7.08
N TRP A 230 2.01 -22.33 -7.53
CA TRP A 230 1.99 -23.02 -8.81
C TRP A 230 0.76 -23.94 -8.91
N LYS A 231 0.26 -24.10 -10.14
CA LYS A 231 -0.96 -24.87 -10.45
C LYS A 231 -0.86 -26.36 -10.09
N GLU A 232 0.34 -26.88 -9.81
CA GLU A 232 0.57 -28.28 -9.39
C GLU A 232 -0.06 -28.61 -8.02
N ASP A 233 -0.46 -27.62 -7.23
CA ASP A 233 -1.17 -27.81 -5.96
C ASP A 233 -2.72 -27.75 -6.09
N ARG A 234 -3.28 -27.73 -7.30
CA ARG A 234 -4.75 -27.60 -7.53
C ARG A 234 -5.45 -28.91 -7.93
N ASP A 235 -4.86 -30.07 -7.68
CA ASP A 235 -5.49 -31.36 -8.00
C ASP A 235 -6.58 -31.79 -6.99
N ASP A 236 -6.89 -30.98 -5.97
CA ASP A 236 -7.87 -31.29 -4.91
C ASP A 236 -9.11 -30.35 -4.85
N TRP A 237 -9.51 -29.71 -5.95
CA TRP A 237 -10.78 -28.94 -6.03
C TRP A 237 -11.76 -29.48 -7.07
#